data_AF-A0A957TC50-F1
#
_entry.id   AF-A0A957TC50-F1
#
_cell.length_a   1.000
_cell.length_b   1.000
_cell.length_c   1.000
_cell.angle_alpha   90.00
_cell.angle_beta   90.00
_cell.angle_gamma   90.00
#
_symmetry.space_group_name_H-M   'P 1'
#
loop_
_entity.id
_entity.type
_entity.pdbx_description
1 polymer ?
#
loop_
_entity_poly.entity_id
_entity_poly.type
_entity_poly.pdbx_seq_one_letter_code
_entity_poly.pdbx_strand_id
1 'polypeptide(L)'
;MNLAASISISLIVPIIFLFVLQTFDLLKTVKFRNNILTLIWGAAAYYLAAQINPLFVKLGLLEWDQVVRYVAPVVEELLKSLILIYLATRPEFNYVVDGALYGFGAGIGFAIIENVEYVRGNIAFALFVALARVFSTNLMHATSSGLIGTALAFNRGEKNKLRGGFVILGGYLLAIFFHGAFNTMVNAGVFLPFAIGYGVFGVALIWYVIRRGMAAQKDWVSETLGDQDRVTKEETRAITGIDKIVETLILPFRERFGNEKVPLVKELMYKQAEMGIKRKLLDATPSPTKQKEVENIIQTLYKEMEELRRQIGLYPMMFVREVYLGQDINAWDVLGTRIAETGTGQRGGGLWDAATARIKQSKSQEDKS
;
A
#
# COMPACT_ATOMS: atom_id res chain seq x y z
N MET A 1 23.37 -27.53 -2.30
CA MET A 1 23.14 -26.14 -2.79
C MET A 1 21.81 -25.53 -2.33
N ASN A 2 20.69 -26.24 -2.41
CA ASN A 2 19.35 -25.61 -2.36
C ASN A 2 19.02 -24.78 -1.10
N LEU A 3 19.38 -25.22 0.12
CA LEU A 3 18.90 -24.59 1.36
C LEU A 3 19.30 -23.11 1.48
N ALA A 4 20.56 -22.76 1.22
CA ALA A 4 21.02 -21.37 1.32
C ALA A 4 20.30 -20.45 0.31
N ALA A 5 20.16 -20.90 -0.94
CA ALA A 5 19.41 -20.16 -1.96
C ALA A 5 17.92 -20.00 -1.59
N SER A 6 17.32 -21.03 -0.98
CA SER A 6 15.91 -21.03 -0.54
C SER A 6 15.67 -20.03 0.60
N ILE A 7 16.61 -19.95 1.55
CA ILE A 7 16.60 -18.95 2.63
C ILE A 7 16.78 -17.54 2.04
N SER A 8 17.73 -17.34 1.13
CA SER A 8 17.92 -16.05 0.44
C SER A 8 16.69 -15.61 -0.35
N ILE A 9 15.99 -16.51 -1.04
CA ILE A 9 14.71 -16.23 -1.73
C ILE A 9 13.63 -15.81 -0.71
N SER A 10 13.53 -16.54 0.40
CA SER A 10 12.55 -16.29 1.46
C SER A 10 12.75 -14.97 2.21
N LEU A 11 13.98 -14.43 2.20
CA LEU A 11 14.36 -13.13 2.78
C LEU A 11 14.25 -11.99 1.75
N ILE A 12 14.93 -12.13 0.61
CA ILE A 12 15.24 -11.00 -0.28
C ILE A 12 14.04 -10.63 -1.15
N VAL A 13 13.33 -11.60 -1.72
CA VAL A 13 12.20 -11.33 -2.62
C VAL A 13 11.06 -10.57 -1.93
N PRO A 14 10.57 -10.96 -0.72
CA PRO A 14 9.60 -10.16 0.03
C PRO A 14 10.07 -8.72 0.33
N ILE A 15 11.33 -8.53 0.69
CA ILE A 15 11.88 -7.20 1.00
C ILE A 15 11.91 -6.33 -0.26
N ILE A 16 12.38 -6.87 -1.39
CA ILE A 16 12.34 -6.18 -2.70
C ILE A 16 10.90 -5.86 -3.08
N PHE A 17 9.95 -6.79 -2.91
CA PHE A 17 8.54 -6.57 -3.21
C PHE A 17 7.95 -5.40 -2.40
N LEU A 18 8.23 -5.31 -1.10
CA LEU A 18 7.80 -4.18 -0.28
C LEU A 18 8.41 -2.84 -0.76
N PHE A 19 9.65 -2.82 -1.22
CA PHE A 19 10.27 -1.61 -1.77
C PHE A 19 9.75 -1.26 -3.18
N VAL A 20 9.41 -2.24 -4.00
CA VAL A 20 8.69 -2.03 -5.27
C VAL A 20 7.32 -1.41 -5.02
N LEU A 21 6.55 -1.93 -4.05
CA LEU A 21 5.26 -1.33 -3.66
C LEU A 21 5.40 0.10 -3.11
N GLN A 22 6.49 0.43 -2.41
CA GLN A 22 6.79 1.82 -2.03
C GLN A 22 7.07 2.74 -3.24
N THR A 23 7.54 2.22 -4.37
CA THR A 23 7.61 3.03 -5.61
C THR A 23 6.23 3.37 -6.17
N PHE A 24 5.15 2.80 -5.61
CA PHE A 24 3.76 3.11 -5.94
C PHE A 24 3.10 4.02 -4.88
N ASP A 25 3.80 4.37 -3.78
CA ASP A 25 3.40 5.53 -2.95
C ASP A 25 3.53 6.80 -3.82
N LEU A 26 2.37 7.40 -4.02
CA LEU A 26 2.16 8.51 -4.93
C LEU A 26 2.59 9.84 -4.33
N LEU A 27 2.31 10.05 -3.04
CA LEU A 27 2.65 11.29 -2.35
C LEU A 27 4.05 11.26 -1.72
N LYS A 28 4.76 10.12 -1.77
CA LYS A 28 6.10 9.92 -1.14
C LYS A 28 6.08 10.26 0.37
N THR A 29 4.93 10.00 0.96
CA THR A 29 4.59 10.26 2.36
C THR A 29 5.19 9.20 3.26
N VAL A 30 5.22 7.95 2.80
CA VAL A 30 5.69 6.80 3.55
C VAL A 30 7.21 6.88 3.75
N LYS A 31 7.62 7.20 4.97
CA LYS A 31 9.05 7.35 5.32
C LYS A 31 9.72 5.98 5.45
N PHE A 32 10.82 5.77 4.70
CA PHE A 32 11.62 4.54 4.66
C PHE A 32 11.93 3.95 6.05
N ARG A 33 12.35 4.79 7.01
CA ARG A 33 12.61 4.42 8.41
C ARG A 33 11.43 3.65 9.03
N ASN A 34 10.20 4.11 8.78
CA ASN A 34 9.01 3.52 9.38
C ASN A 34 8.71 2.15 8.75
N ASN A 35 9.00 1.94 7.45
CA ASN A 35 8.88 0.62 6.81
C ASN A 35 9.89 -0.39 7.38
N ILE A 36 11.14 0.03 7.60
CA ILE A 36 12.15 -0.78 8.29
C ILE A 36 11.69 -1.13 9.72
N LEU A 37 11.11 -0.17 10.47
CA LEU A 37 10.54 -0.44 11.79
C LEU A 37 9.37 -1.43 11.73
N THR A 38 8.49 -1.37 10.72
CA THR A 38 7.42 -2.36 10.56
C THR A 38 7.93 -3.74 10.19
N LEU A 39 8.97 -3.86 9.35
CA LEU A 39 9.62 -5.14 9.05
C LEU A 39 10.24 -5.77 10.30
N ILE A 40 10.98 -4.98 11.07
CA ILE A 40 11.60 -5.43 12.34
C ILE A 40 10.52 -5.83 13.36
N TRP A 41 9.43 -5.05 13.46
CA TRP A 41 8.32 -5.40 14.35
C TRP A 41 7.57 -6.66 13.90
N GLY A 42 7.39 -6.87 12.58
CA GLY A 42 6.81 -8.10 12.05
C GLY A 42 7.61 -9.34 12.49
N ALA A 43 8.93 -9.28 12.38
CA ALA A 43 9.81 -10.34 12.86
C ALA A 43 9.74 -10.51 14.39
N ALA A 44 9.64 -9.42 15.17
CA ALA A 44 9.46 -9.48 16.62
C ALA A 44 8.10 -10.10 17.01
N ALA A 45 7.03 -9.74 16.30
CA ALA A 45 5.69 -10.31 16.46
C ALA A 45 5.66 -11.81 16.18
N TYR A 46 6.49 -12.32 15.26
CA TYR A 46 6.68 -13.76 15.04
C TYR A 46 7.20 -14.45 16.30
N TYR A 47 8.31 -13.96 16.88
CA TYR A 47 8.87 -14.58 18.09
C TYR A 47 7.92 -14.52 19.29
N LEU A 48 7.13 -13.44 19.42
CA LEU A 48 6.08 -13.32 20.44
C LEU A 48 4.93 -14.34 20.21
N ALA A 49 4.44 -14.48 18.98
CA ALA A 49 3.42 -15.47 18.63
C ALA A 49 3.93 -16.90 18.85
N ALA A 50 5.19 -17.17 18.54
CA ALA A 50 5.84 -18.46 18.79
C ALA A 50 5.97 -18.80 20.29
N GLN A 51 5.95 -17.81 21.20
CA GLN A 51 5.82 -18.08 22.64
C GLN A 51 4.37 -18.28 23.07
N ILE A 52 3.43 -17.51 22.51
CA ILE A 52 2.03 -17.47 22.94
C ILE A 52 1.22 -18.66 22.40
N ASN A 53 1.28 -18.94 21.10
CA ASN A 53 0.46 -19.97 20.44
C ASN A 53 0.62 -21.36 21.09
N PRO A 54 1.83 -21.85 21.45
CA PRO A 54 2.00 -23.15 22.11
C PRO A 54 1.45 -23.22 23.54
N LEU A 55 1.16 -22.10 24.21
CA LEU A 55 0.59 -22.12 25.58
C LEU A 55 -0.82 -22.72 25.60
N PHE A 56 -1.62 -22.49 24.56
CA PHE A 56 -2.97 -23.04 24.45
C PHE A 56 -2.96 -24.58 24.43
N VAL A 57 -1.97 -25.19 23.78
CA VAL A 57 -1.75 -26.65 23.79
C VAL A 57 -1.19 -27.11 25.13
N LYS A 58 -0.19 -26.43 25.69
CA LYS A 58 0.41 -26.77 27.00
C LYS A 58 -0.56 -26.69 28.17
N LEU A 59 -1.60 -25.84 28.06
CA LEU A 59 -2.67 -25.70 29.04
C LEU A 59 -3.85 -26.67 28.78
N GLY A 60 -3.77 -27.53 27.75
CA GLY A 60 -4.83 -28.48 27.41
C GLY A 60 -6.14 -27.83 26.91
N LEU A 61 -6.08 -26.59 26.42
CA LEU A 61 -7.27 -25.84 25.98
C LEU A 61 -7.68 -26.18 24.56
N LEU A 62 -6.72 -26.46 23.68
CA LEU A 62 -6.90 -26.70 22.24
C LEU A 62 -5.81 -27.59 21.68
N GLU A 63 -6.14 -28.36 20.64
CA GLU A 63 -5.19 -29.09 19.82
C GLU A 63 -4.36 -28.15 18.93
N TRP A 64 -3.15 -28.55 18.55
CA TRP A 64 -2.25 -27.71 17.73
C TRP A 64 -2.89 -27.26 16.40
N ASP A 65 -3.63 -28.15 15.73
CA ASP A 65 -4.36 -27.81 14.50
C ASP A 65 -5.43 -26.73 14.73
N GLN A 66 -6.16 -26.80 15.85
CA GLN A 66 -7.14 -25.77 16.25
C GLN A 66 -6.45 -24.44 16.57
N VAL A 67 -5.28 -24.48 17.21
CA VAL A 67 -4.46 -23.29 17.45
C VAL A 67 -4.06 -22.63 16.13
N VAL A 68 -3.51 -23.38 15.17
CA VAL A 68 -3.05 -22.82 13.88
C VAL A 68 -4.21 -22.29 13.01
N ARG A 69 -5.40 -22.90 13.07
CA ARG A 69 -6.58 -22.45 12.31
C ARG A 69 -7.31 -21.26 12.92
N TYR A 70 -7.42 -21.18 14.25
CA TYR A 70 -8.33 -20.25 14.92
C TYR A 70 -7.66 -19.25 15.87
N VAL A 71 -6.63 -19.66 16.62
CA VAL A 71 -5.98 -18.79 17.63
C VAL A 71 -4.82 -18.01 17.02
N ALA A 72 -3.96 -18.68 16.26
CA ALA A 72 -2.79 -18.08 15.63
C ALA A 72 -3.15 -16.86 14.75
N PRO A 73 -4.19 -16.89 13.88
CA PRO A 73 -4.59 -15.70 13.12
C PRO A 73 -4.98 -14.51 14.00
N VAL A 74 -5.68 -14.76 15.12
CA VAL A 74 -6.08 -13.71 16.07
C VAL A 74 -4.85 -13.13 16.78
N VAL A 75 -4.04 -13.99 17.39
CA VAL A 75 -2.83 -13.59 18.15
C VAL A 75 -1.84 -12.86 17.26
N GLU A 76 -1.60 -13.37 16.06
CA GLU A 76 -0.58 -12.84 15.16
C GLU A 76 -0.99 -11.51 14.53
N GLU A 77 -2.22 -11.33 14.04
CA GLU A 77 -2.64 -10.04 13.52
C GLU A 77 -2.72 -8.97 14.63
N LEU A 78 -3.11 -9.35 15.85
CA LEU A 78 -3.05 -8.44 17.00
C LEU A 78 -1.61 -8.02 17.31
N LEU A 79 -0.65 -8.95 17.37
CA LEU A 79 0.77 -8.65 17.61
C LEU A 79 1.39 -7.81 16.49
N LYS A 80 1.14 -8.16 15.21
CA LYS A 80 1.57 -7.38 14.04
C LYS A 80 1.01 -5.96 14.08
N SER A 81 -0.24 -5.78 14.52
CA SER A 81 -0.89 -4.47 14.53
C SER A 81 -0.34 -3.46 15.54
N LEU A 82 0.43 -3.89 16.56
CA LEU A 82 0.92 -2.99 17.61
C LEU A 82 1.80 -1.84 17.06
N ILE A 83 2.66 -2.11 16.06
CA ILE A 83 3.42 -1.05 15.37
C ILE A 83 2.51 -0.15 14.53
N LEU A 84 1.43 -0.69 13.96
CA LEU A 84 0.47 0.06 13.14
C LEU A 84 -0.35 1.01 14.02
N ILE A 85 -0.79 0.55 15.20
CA ILE A 85 -1.44 1.39 16.23
C ILE A 85 -0.48 2.52 16.65
N TYR A 86 0.78 2.19 16.98
CA TYR A 86 1.79 3.18 17.34
C TYR A 86 2.00 4.24 16.24
N LEU A 87 2.20 3.81 14.99
CA LEU A 87 2.40 4.70 13.84
C LEU A 87 1.13 5.51 13.52
N ALA A 88 -0.07 4.96 13.70
CA ALA A 88 -1.32 5.69 13.55
C ALA A 88 -1.47 6.87 14.53
N THR A 89 -0.67 6.91 15.60
CA THR A 89 -0.58 8.08 16.50
C THR A 89 0.44 9.14 16.06
N ARG A 90 1.19 8.94 14.96
CA ARG A 90 2.32 9.79 14.54
C ARG A 90 1.96 10.73 13.37
N PRO A 91 2.52 11.96 13.29
CA PRO A 91 2.25 12.90 12.19
C PRO A 91 2.60 12.38 10.79
N GLU A 92 3.45 11.37 10.66
CA GLU A 92 3.88 10.80 9.38
C GLU A 92 2.95 9.71 8.80
N PHE A 93 1.85 9.34 9.46
CA PHE A 93 0.93 8.28 9.02
C PHE A 93 -0.39 8.90 8.50
N ASN A 94 -0.50 9.08 7.18
CA ASN A 94 -1.37 10.13 6.63
C ASN A 94 -2.71 9.61 6.08
N TYR A 95 -2.68 8.66 5.15
CA TYR A 95 -3.87 8.20 4.41
C TYR A 95 -3.82 6.68 4.15
N VAL A 96 -4.85 6.10 3.51
CA VAL A 96 -5.03 4.63 3.49
C VAL A 96 -3.90 3.82 2.84
N VAL A 97 -3.11 4.42 1.94
CA VAL A 97 -1.94 3.75 1.33
C VAL A 97 -0.77 3.67 2.29
N ASP A 98 -0.52 4.69 3.12
CA ASP A 98 0.46 4.61 4.22
C ASP A 98 0.11 3.46 5.17
N GLY A 99 -1.17 3.41 5.56
CA GLY A 99 -1.71 2.33 6.38
C GLY A 99 -1.46 0.96 5.76
N ALA A 100 -1.78 0.79 4.48
CA ALA A 100 -1.54 -0.45 3.74
C ALA A 100 -0.05 -0.82 3.69
N LEU A 101 0.83 0.12 3.31
CA LEU A 101 2.27 -0.13 3.14
C LEU A 101 2.96 -0.44 4.47
N TYR A 102 2.58 0.23 5.56
CA TYR A 102 3.06 -0.12 6.91
C TYR A 102 2.53 -1.49 7.37
N GLY A 103 1.27 -1.81 7.05
CA GLY A 103 0.70 -3.15 7.27
C GLY A 103 1.42 -4.24 6.46
N PHE A 104 1.78 -3.96 5.20
CA PHE A 104 2.60 -4.85 4.37
C PHE A 104 3.97 -5.07 5.00
N GLY A 105 4.60 -4.02 5.54
CA GLY A 105 5.86 -4.15 6.28
C GLY A 105 5.77 -5.07 7.49
N ALA A 106 4.71 -4.95 8.30
CA ALA A 106 4.48 -5.82 9.45
C ALA A 106 4.20 -7.28 9.03
N GLY A 107 3.32 -7.49 8.06
CA GLY A 107 2.99 -8.82 7.55
C GLY A 107 4.18 -9.52 6.88
N ILE A 108 4.94 -8.80 6.06
CA ILE A 108 6.13 -9.34 5.38
C ILE A 108 7.26 -9.63 6.38
N GLY A 109 7.50 -8.75 7.36
CA GLY A 109 8.50 -8.96 8.40
C GLY A 109 8.25 -10.24 9.20
N PHE A 110 6.98 -10.54 9.48
CA PHE A 110 6.54 -11.77 10.13
C PHE A 110 6.75 -13.00 9.21
N ALA A 111 6.22 -12.92 7.98
CA ALA A 111 6.25 -14.01 7.01
C ALA A 111 7.68 -14.45 6.64
N ILE A 112 8.65 -13.52 6.64
CA ILE A 112 10.07 -13.82 6.41
C ILE A 112 10.60 -14.85 7.42
N ILE A 113 10.30 -14.71 8.72
CA ILE A 113 10.80 -15.64 9.74
C ILE A 113 10.09 -16.99 9.61
N GLU A 114 8.74 -16.98 9.48
CA GLU A 114 7.94 -18.18 9.26
C GLU A 114 8.42 -18.98 8.03
N ASN A 115 8.70 -18.30 6.91
CA ASN A 115 9.24 -18.94 5.70
C ASN A 115 10.57 -19.63 5.94
N VAL A 116 11.49 -19.00 6.69
CA VAL A 116 12.80 -19.58 7.01
C VAL A 116 12.64 -20.83 7.87
N GLU A 117 11.68 -20.87 8.80
CA GLU A 117 11.38 -22.07 9.58
C GLU A 117 10.74 -23.18 8.72
N TYR A 118 9.74 -22.86 7.89
CA TYR A 118 9.16 -23.85 6.96
C TYR A 118 10.18 -24.42 5.97
N VAL A 119 11.09 -23.59 5.44
CA VAL A 119 12.18 -24.01 4.55
C VAL A 119 13.21 -24.89 5.28
N ARG A 120 13.50 -24.61 6.56
CA ARG A 120 14.36 -25.46 7.40
C ARG A 120 13.72 -26.78 7.78
N GLY A 121 12.40 -26.81 8.01
CA GLY A 121 11.64 -28.05 8.27
C GLY A 121 11.51 -28.95 7.03
N ASN A 122 11.61 -28.39 5.82
CA ASN A 122 11.33 -29.09 4.56
C ASN A 122 12.56 -29.12 3.63
N ILE A 123 13.75 -29.45 4.15
CA ILE A 123 15.04 -29.34 3.43
C ILE A 123 15.02 -30.00 2.03
N ALA A 124 14.40 -31.17 1.88
CA ALA A 124 14.29 -31.88 0.60
C ALA A 124 13.58 -31.05 -0.50
N PHE A 125 12.59 -30.24 -0.12
CA PHE A 125 11.79 -29.41 -1.01
C PHE A 125 12.03 -27.90 -0.82
N ALA A 126 13.12 -27.52 -0.14
CA ALA A 126 13.41 -26.17 0.32
C ALA A 126 13.15 -25.06 -0.73
N LEU A 127 13.59 -25.27 -1.97
CA LEU A 127 13.44 -24.28 -3.04
C LEU A 127 11.99 -24.12 -3.51
N PHE A 128 11.26 -25.25 -3.60
CA PHE A 128 9.85 -25.27 -3.95
C PHE A 128 9.02 -24.61 -2.84
N VAL A 129 9.30 -24.93 -1.56
CA VAL A 129 8.65 -24.33 -0.38
C VAL A 129 8.92 -22.82 -0.28
N ALA A 130 10.15 -22.37 -0.56
CA ALA A 130 10.49 -20.95 -0.59
C ALA A 130 9.68 -20.20 -1.67
N LEU A 131 9.72 -20.68 -2.92
CA LEU A 131 8.99 -20.05 -4.03
C LEU A 131 7.46 -20.08 -3.80
N ALA A 132 6.94 -21.21 -3.35
CA ALA A 132 5.54 -21.39 -2.98
C ALA A 132 5.06 -20.33 -1.99
N ARG A 133 5.78 -20.17 -0.87
CA ARG A 133 5.38 -19.27 0.23
C ARG A 133 5.63 -17.79 -0.10
N VAL A 134 6.58 -17.48 -0.98
CA VAL A 134 6.78 -16.12 -1.51
C VAL A 134 5.57 -15.59 -2.29
N PHE A 135 4.84 -16.44 -3.01
CA PHE A 135 3.64 -16.05 -3.77
C PHE A 135 2.32 -16.43 -3.10
N SER A 136 2.35 -16.98 -1.87
CA SER A 136 1.16 -17.32 -1.08
C SER A 136 1.20 -16.68 0.29
N THR A 137 1.92 -17.27 1.26
CA THR A 137 1.95 -16.84 2.66
C THR A 137 2.42 -15.39 2.84
N ASN A 138 3.41 -14.93 2.07
CA ASN A 138 3.83 -13.52 2.10
C ASN A 138 2.72 -12.56 1.67
N LEU A 139 2.03 -12.86 0.57
CA LEU A 139 0.93 -12.03 0.08
C LEU A 139 -0.27 -12.09 1.02
N MET A 140 -0.51 -13.23 1.68
CA MET A 140 -1.52 -13.38 2.72
C MET A 140 -1.22 -12.49 3.93
N HIS A 141 -0.06 -12.64 4.58
CA HIS A 141 0.29 -11.83 5.76
C HIS A 141 0.34 -10.34 5.43
N ALA A 142 0.87 -9.97 4.26
CA ALA A 142 0.83 -8.59 3.78
C ALA A 142 -0.62 -8.09 3.66
N THR A 143 -1.51 -8.84 3.00
CA THR A 143 -2.93 -8.48 2.87
C THR A 143 -3.58 -8.29 4.25
N SER A 144 -3.46 -9.27 5.14
CA SER A 144 -4.10 -9.25 6.47
C SER A 144 -3.68 -8.03 7.30
N SER A 145 -2.38 -7.83 7.52
CA SER A 145 -1.89 -6.67 8.27
C SER A 145 -2.09 -5.35 7.51
N GLY A 146 -2.10 -5.37 6.18
CA GLY A 146 -2.45 -4.26 5.30
C GLY A 146 -3.88 -3.76 5.50
N LEU A 147 -4.85 -4.68 5.61
CA LEU A 147 -6.26 -4.34 5.88
C LEU A 147 -6.44 -3.61 7.22
N ILE A 148 -5.75 -4.08 8.27
CA ILE A 148 -5.75 -3.42 9.59
C ILE A 148 -5.11 -2.03 9.50
N GLY A 149 -3.95 -1.91 8.84
CA GLY A 149 -3.28 -0.63 8.63
C GLY A 149 -4.13 0.38 7.85
N THR A 150 -4.80 -0.05 6.77
CA THR A 150 -5.76 0.77 6.03
C THR A 150 -6.95 1.21 6.89
N ALA A 151 -7.51 0.32 7.72
CA ALA A 151 -8.62 0.67 8.61
C ALA A 151 -8.21 1.70 9.68
N LEU A 152 -7.02 1.56 10.27
CA LEU A 152 -6.44 2.54 11.20
C LEU A 152 -6.21 3.91 10.52
N ALA A 153 -5.71 3.93 9.29
CA ALA A 153 -5.49 5.15 8.52
C ALA A 153 -6.80 5.85 8.11
N PHE A 154 -7.84 5.09 7.76
CA PHE A 154 -9.17 5.63 7.52
C PHE A 154 -9.73 6.32 8.78
N ASN A 155 -9.69 5.64 9.93
CA ASN A 155 -10.21 6.16 11.20
C ASN A 155 -9.56 7.48 11.65
N ARG A 156 -8.32 7.80 11.21
CA ARG A 156 -7.68 9.08 11.55
C ARG A 156 -8.44 10.30 11.02
N GLY A 157 -8.96 10.25 9.80
CA GLY A 157 -9.71 11.36 9.20
C GLY A 157 -11.21 11.34 9.49
N GLU A 158 -11.72 10.25 10.06
CA GLU A 158 -13.14 10.07 10.34
C GLU A 158 -13.61 10.94 11.53
N LYS A 159 -14.62 11.78 11.27
CA LYS A 159 -15.27 12.64 12.27
C LYS A 159 -16.13 11.80 13.23
N ASN A 160 -16.86 10.82 12.71
CA ASN A 160 -17.75 9.95 13.49
C ASN A 160 -16.98 8.79 14.13
N LYS A 161 -16.64 8.91 15.41
CA LYS A 161 -15.82 7.92 16.13
C LYS A 161 -16.47 6.54 16.28
N LEU A 162 -17.81 6.43 16.23
CA LEU A 162 -18.49 5.13 16.17
C LEU A 162 -18.24 4.45 14.82
N ARG A 163 -18.43 5.18 13.71
CA ARG A 163 -18.13 4.69 12.34
C ARG A 163 -16.65 4.30 12.20
N GLY A 164 -15.74 5.12 12.73
CA GLY A 164 -14.31 4.84 12.75
C GLY A 164 -13.96 3.57 13.54
N GLY A 165 -14.58 3.37 14.71
CA GLY A 165 -14.47 2.14 15.49
C GLY A 165 -14.98 0.90 14.74
N PHE A 166 -16.13 0.98 14.07
CA PHE A 166 -16.64 -0.11 13.23
C PHE A 166 -15.72 -0.41 12.03
N VAL A 167 -15.08 0.59 11.43
CA VAL A 167 -14.08 0.37 10.35
C VAL A 167 -12.85 -0.34 10.88
N ILE A 168 -12.33 0.04 12.06
CA ILE A 168 -11.21 -0.67 12.71
C ILE A 168 -11.59 -2.12 13.01
N LEU A 169 -12.75 -2.34 13.63
CA LEU A 169 -13.25 -3.69 13.94
C LEU A 169 -13.42 -4.54 12.67
N GLY A 170 -14.00 -3.97 11.61
CA GLY A 170 -14.12 -4.64 10.30
C GLY A 170 -12.77 -4.98 9.68
N GLY A 171 -11.76 -4.10 9.82
CA GLY A 171 -10.39 -4.35 9.38
C GLY A 171 -9.74 -5.54 10.10
N TYR A 172 -9.86 -5.62 11.43
CA TYR A 172 -9.39 -6.78 12.20
C TYR A 172 -10.14 -8.06 11.85
N LEU A 173 -11.47 -8.02 11.83
CA LEU A 173 -12.29 -9.20 11.53
C LEU A 173 -11.99 -9.75 10.13
N LEU A 174 -11.87 -8.88 9.12
CA LEU A 174 -11.54 -9.30 7.76
C LEU A 174 -10.10 -9.84 7.66
N ALA A 175 -9.12 -9.23 8.32
CA ALA A 175 -7.74 -9.71 8.35
C ALA A 175 -7.59 -11.08 9.04
N ILE A 176 -8.19 -11.23 10.23
CA ILE A 176 -8.18 -12.47 11.00
C ILE A 176 -8.90 -13.59 10.25
N PHE A 177 -10.06 -13.29 9.64
CA PHE A 177 -10.78 -14.25 8.79
C PHE A 177 -9.97 -14.63 7.54
N PHE A 178 -9.38 -13.66 6.84
CA PHE A 178 -8.60 -13.89 5.63
C PHE A 178 -7.36 -14.76 5.91
N HIS A 179 -6.70 -14.54 7.06
CA HIS A 179 -5.59 -15.36 7.54
C HIS A 179 -6.06 -16.75 8.00
N GLY A 180 -7.08 -16.86 8.86
CA GLY A 180 -7.59 -18.14 9.34
C GLY A 180 -8.14 -19.06 8.25
N ALA A 181 -8.76 -18.49 7.21
CA ALA A 181 -9.18 -19.23 6.03
C ALA A 181 -7.97 -19.75 5.21
N PHE A 182 -6.88 -18.98 5.08
CA PHE A 182 -5.65 -19.46 4.45
C PHE A 182 -5.01 -20.61 5.25
N ASN A 183 -4.88 -20.47 6.58
CA ASN A 183 -4.30 -21.52 7.42
C ASN A 183 -5.16 -22.79 7.41
N THR A 184 -6.50 -22.65 7.43
CA THR A 184 -7.44 -23.76 7.30
C THR A 184 -7.31 -24.47 5.94
N MET A 185 -7.16 -23.70 4.86
CA MET A 185 -6.96 -24.23 3.51
C MET A 185 -5.62 -24.99 3.39
N VAL A 186 -4.52 -24.39 3.86
CA VAL A 186 -3.18 -25.02 3.79
C VAL A 186 -3.09 -26.27 4.69
N ASN A 187 -3.62 -26.22 5.92
CA ASN A 187 -3.65 -27.39 6.82
C ASN A 187 -4.58 -28.51 6.32
N ALA A 188 -5.54 -28.21 5.43
CA ALA A 188 -6.34 -29.23 4.74
C ALA A 188 -5.61 -29.90 3.56
N GLY A 189 -4.32 -29.62 3.34
CA GLY A 189 -3.50 -30.23 2.28
C GLY A 189 -3.80 -29.68 0.87
N VAL A 190 -4.38 -28.49 0.77
CA VAL A 190 -4.80 -27.91 -0.52
C VAL A 190 -3.61 -27.64 -1.45
N PHE A 191 -3.80 -27.99 -2.72
CA PHE A 191 -2.77 -27.95 -3.75
C PHE A 191 -2.25 -26.52 -4.02
N LEU A 192 -0.93 -26.39 -4.20
CA LEU A 192 -0.19 -25.11 -4.22
C LEU A 192 -0.81 -23.99 -5.09
N PRO A 193 -1.33 -24.22 -6.31
CA PRO A 193 -1.92 -23.17 -7.12
C PRO A 193 -3.08 -22.43 -6.45
N PHE A 194 -3.83 -23.08 -5.55
CA PHE A 194 -4.89 -22.43 -4.77
C PHE A 194 -4.31 -21.55 -3.65
N ALA A 195 -3.23 -21.96 -2.99
CA ALA A 195 -2.53 -21.12 -2.01
C ALA A 195 -1.92 -19.86 -2.66
N ILE A 196 -1.34 -19.99 -3.86
CA ILE A 196 -0.85 -18.85 -4.65
C ILE A 196 -2.03 -17.99 -5.13
N GLY A 197 -3.09 -18.60 -5.66
CA GLY A 197 -4.31 -17.91 -6.09
C GLY A 197 -4.97 -17.11 -4.97
N TYR A 198 -4.96 -17.62 -3.74
CA TYR A 198 -5.45 -16.92 -2.55
C TYR A 198 -4.55 -15.72 -2.18
N GLY A 199 -3.23 -15.87 -2.28
CA GLY A 199 -2.29 -14.75 -2.12
C GLY A 199 -2.53 -13.63 -3.13
N VAL A 200 -2.71 -13.99 -4.41
CA VAL A 200 -3.03 -13.05 -5.50
C VAL A 200 -4.42 -12.41 -5.32
N PHE A 201 -5.42 -13.18 -4.88
CA PHE A 201 -6.72 -12.65 -4.49
C PHE A 201 -6.62 -11.66 -3.33
N GLY A 202 -5.72 -11.89 -2.37
CA GLY A 202 -5.38 -10.94 -1.31
C GLY A 202 -4.90 -9.59 -1.84
N VAL A 203 -4.00 -9.60 -2.83
CA VAL A 203 -3.54 -8.38 -3.51
C VAL A 203 -4.70 -7.63 -4.19
N ALA A 204 -5.62 -8.34 -4.83
CA ALA A 204 -6.83 -7.75 -5.42
C ALA A 204 -7.80 -7.19 -4.36
N LEU A 205 -7.95 -7.88 -3.22
CA LEU A 205 -8.79 -7.48 -2.09
C LEU A 205 -8.25 -6.20 -1.44
N ILE A 206 -6.96 -6.13 -1.09
CA ILE A 206 -6.38 -4.91 -0.51
C ILE A 206 -6.35 -3.77 -1.53
N TRP A 207 -6.13 -4.02 -2.82
CA TRP A 207 -6.27 -2.98 -3.86
C TRP A 207 -7.68 -2.41 -3.92
N TYR A 208 -8.71 -3.26 -3.84
CA TYR A 208 -10.11 -2.82 -3.76
C TYR A 208 -10.38 -2.01 -2.48
N VAL A 209 -9.90 -2.47 -1.32
CA VAL A 209 -10.09 -1.77 -0.03
C VAL A 209 -9.35 -0.42 0.00
N ILE A 210 -8.11 -0.35 -0.51
CA ILE A 210 -7.39 0.91 -0.73
C ILE A 210 -8.22 1.81 -1.64
N ARG A 211 -8.66 1.34 -2.82
CA ARG A 211 -9.43 2.14 -3.78
C ARG A 211 -10.74 2.68 -3.19
N ARG A 212 -11.42 1.91 -2.33
CA ARG A 212 -12.63 2.33 -1.61
C ARG A 212 -12.34 3.33 -0.50
N GLY A 213 -11.28 3.11 0.28
CA GLY A 213 -10.82 4.06 1.31
C GLY A 213 -10.40 5.40 0.69
N MET A 214 -9.61 5.34 -0.38
CA MET A 214 -9.20 6.47 -1.22
C MET A 214 -10.39 7.29 -1.71
N ALA A 215 -11.40 6.61 -2.28
CA ALA A 215 -12.61 7.27 -2.78
C ALA A 215 -13.42 7.98 -1.68
N ALA A 216 -13.32 7.55 -0.43
CA ALA A 216 -13.97 8.20 0.71
C ALA A 216 -13.09 9.27 1.40
N GLN A 217 -11.76 9.17 1.32
CA GLN A 217 -10.84 10.22 1.79
C GLN A 217 -10.80 11.44 0.84
N LYS A 218 -11.11 11.21 -0.43
CA LYS A 218 -11.29 12.23 -1.49
C LYS A 218 -12.27 13.35 -1.09
N ASP A 219 -13.44 12.95 -0.61
CA ASP A 219 -14.48 13.87 -0.14
C ASP A 219 -14.00 14.70 1.06
N TRP A 220 -13.12 14.15 1.91
CA TRP A 220 -12.67 14.82 3.13
C TRP A 220 -11.70 15.97 2.88
N VAL A 221 -10.93 15.98 1.79
CA VAL A 221 -9.94 17.05 1.54
C VAL A 221 -10.49 18.13 0.62
N SER A 222 -11.46 17.80 -0.26
CA SER A 222 -12.25 18.81 -0.97
C SER A 222 -13.12 19.68 -0.03
N GLU A 223 -13.51 19.16 1.14
CA GLU A 223 -14.10 19.96 2.23
C GLU A 223 -13.16 20.99 2.90
N THR A 224 -11.83 20.76 2.90
CA THR A 224 -10.94 21.33 3.96
C THR A 224 -10.02 22.44 3.47
N LEU A 225 -9.64 22.43 2.19
CA LEU A 225 -8.79 23.47 1.62
C LEU A 225 -9.68 24.67 1.21
N GLY A 226 -9.51 25.81 1.87
CA GLY A 226 -10.32 27.01 1.57
C GLY A 226 -9.73 28.31 2.11
N ASP A 227 -9.55 29.28 1.20
CA ASP A 227 -9.12 30.69 1.38
C ASP A 227 -7.82 31.01 2.13
N GLN A 228 -7.43 30.26 3.17
CA GLN A 228 -6.46 30.73 4.17
C GLN A 228 -4.98 30.73 3.70
N ASP A 229 -4.63 30.01 2.63
CA ASP A 229 -3.24 29.62 2.33
C ASP A 229 -2.66 30.12 1.00
N ARG A 230 -3.34 31.03 0.31
CA ARG A 230 -3.08 31.36 -1.11
C ARG A 230 -3.21 30.18 -2.09
N VAL A 231 -3.54 28.96 -1.62
CA VAL A 231 -4.15 27.92 -2.45
C VAL A 231 -5.61 28.33 -2.62
N THR A 232 -6.00 28.61 -3.86
CA THR A 232 -7.34 29.07 -4.18
C THR A 232 -8.41 27.99 -3.96
N LYS A 233 -9.68 28.41 -3.82
CA LYS A 233 -10.83 27.49 -3.83
C LYS A 233 -10.89 26.69 -5.13
N GLU A 234 -10.37 27.28 -6.20
CA GLU A 234 -10.31 26.69 -7.53
C GLU A 234 -9.14 25.69 -7.62
N GLU A 235 -7.92 26.03 -7.17
CA GLU A 235 -6.82 25.05 -7.05
C GLU A 235 -7.17 23.85 -6.16
N THR A 236 -8.03 24.04 -5.15
CA THR A 236 -8.60 22.98 -4.31
C THR A 236 -9.52 22.05 -5.10
N ARG A 237 -10.37 22.63 -5.96
CA ARG A 237 -11.35 21.93 -6.79
C ARG A 237 -10.74 21.35 -8.07
N ALA A 238 -9.40 21.31 -8.22
CA ALA A 238 -8.71 21.10 -9.51
C ALA A 238 -7.58 20.02 -9.58
N ILE A 239 -7.66 18.88 -8.87
CA ILE A 239 -6.88 17.63 -9.14
C ILE A 239 -7.72 16.25 -9.33
N THR A 240 -8.97 16.17 -9.86
CA THR A 240 -9.68 14.88 -10.28
C THR A 240 -9.53 14.53 -11.76
N GLY A 241 -8.72 13.51 -11.98
CA GLY A 241 -8.84 12.55 -13.08
C GLY A 241 -7.53 12.56 -13.82
N ILE A 242 -6.60 11.62 -13.58
CA ILE A 242 -5.30 11.66 -14.30
C ILE A 242 -5.48 11.40 -15.78
N ASP A 243 -6.41 10.50 -16.10
CA ASP A 243 -6.96 10.26 -17.42
C ASP A 243 -7.16 11.60 -18.15
N LYS A 244 -7.63 12.63 -17.41
CA LYS A 244 -7.62 14.03 -17.85
C LYS A 244 -6.31 14.77 -17.55
N ILE A 245 -5.81 14.90 -16.33
CA ILE A 245 -4.63 15.74 -15.97
C ILE A 245 -3.39 15.46 -16.82
N VAL A 246 -3.16 14.22 -17.30
CA VAL A 246 -2.09 13.99 -18.28
C VAL A 246 -2.42 14.67 -19.62
N GLU A 247 -3.64 14.56 -20.11
CA GLU A 247 -4.15 15.14 -21.36
C GLU A 247 -4.49 16.65 -21.30
N THR A 248 -4.87 17.18 -20.12
CA THR A 248 -5.39 18.54 -19.94
C THR A 248 -4.40 19.49 -19.28
N LEU A 249 -3.48 18.97 -18.45
CA LEU A 249 -2.41 19.74 -17.84
C LEU A 249 -1.04 19.34 -18.38
N ILE A 250 -0.61 18.09 -18.17
CA ILE A 250 0.81 17.71 -18.34
C ILE A 250 1.25 17.69 -19.81
N LEU A 251 0.41 17.22 -20.73
CA LEU A 251 0.69 17.25 -22.17
C LEU A 251 0.65 18.69 -22.72
N PRO A 252 -0.42 19.49 -22.52
CA PRO A 252 -0.42 20.91 -22.90
C PRO A 252 0.72 21.73 -22.25
N PHE A 253 1.08 21.46 -21.00
CA PHE A 253 2.21 22.10 -20.32
C PHE A 253 3.55 21.67 -20.95
N ARG A 254 3.73 20.38 -21.25
CA ARG A 254 4.92 19.85 -21.95
C ARG A 254 5.08 20.48 -23.33
N GLU A 255 4.00 20.61 -24.09
CA GLU A 255 3.98 21.20 -25.42
C GLU A 255 4.32 22.70 -25.37
N ARG A 256 3.81 23.42 -24.36
CA ARG A 256 4.00 24.87 -24.23
C ARG A 256 5.29 25.30 -23.52
N PHE A 257 5.85 24.47 -22.63
CA PHE A 257 6.98 24.83 -21.76
C PHE A 257 8.11 23.77 -21.69
N GLY A 258 8.03 22.69 -22.49
CA GLY A 258 9.04 21.64 -22.54
C GLY A 258 8.96 20.63 -21.38
N ASN A 259 9.76 19.56 -21.48
CA ASN A 259 9.78 18.49 -20.48
C ASN A 259 10.45 18.88 -19.15
N GLU A 260 11.37 19.85 -19.15
CA GLU A 260 12.24 20.16 -17.99
C GLU A 260 11.44 20.60 -16.74
N LYS A 261 10.32 21.31 -16.94
CA LYS A 261 9.49 21.83 -15.85
C LYS A 261 8.36 20.88 -15.43
N VAL A 262 8.09 19.83 -16.19
CA VAL A 262 7.05 18.83 -15.88
C VAL A 262 7.27 18.13 -14.52
N PRO A 263 8.50 17.71 -14.13
CA PRO A 263 8.75 17.15 -12.80
C PRO A 263 8.44 18.12 -11.66
N LEU A 264 8.78 19.41 -11.81
CA LEU A 264 8.55 20.44 -10.80
C LEU A 264 7.06 20.68 -10.57
N VAL A 265 6.27 20.75 -11.65
CA VAL A 265 4.80 20.86 -11.56
C VAL A 265 4.21 19.64 -10.87
N LYS A 266 4.63 18.43 -11.25
CA LYS A 266 4.17 17.19 -10.59
C LYS A 266 4.54 17.16 -9.09
N GLU A 267 5.71 17.64 -8.70
CA GLU A 267 6.08 17.70 -7.28
C GLU A 267 5.27 18.75 -6.50
N LEU A 268 5.00 19.92 -7.10
CA LEU A 268 4.15 20.95 -6.50
C LEU A 268 2.75 20.39 -6.19
N MET A 269 2.17 19.63 -7.11
CA MET A 269 0.89 18.93 -6.94
C MET A 269 0.91 17.93 -5.79
N TYR A 270 1.94 17.09 -5.68
CA TYR A 270 2.05 16.12 -4.59
C TYR A 270 2.19 16.82 -3.22
N LYS A 271 2.93 17.94 -3.13
CA LYS A 271 3.02 18.72 -1.89
C LYS A 271 1.71 19.44 -1.55
N GLN A 272 0.98 19.96 -2.54
CA GLN A 272 -0.37 20.51 -2.33
C GLN A 272 -1.33 19.46 -1.76
N ALA A 273 -1.30 18.24 -2.31
CA ALA A 273 -2.10 17.11 -1.82
C ALA A 273 -1.69 16.65 -0.40
N GLU A 274 -0.39 16.44 -0.13
CA GLU A 274 0.08 16.11 1.24
C GLU A 274 -0.34 17.21 2.22
N MET A 275 -0.12 18.48 1.88
CA MET A 275 -0.48 19.62 2.72
C MET A 275 -1.98 19.61 3.05
N GLY A 276 -2.86 19.40 2.07
CA GLY A 276 -4.31 19.25 2.30
C GLY A 276 -4.68 18.15 3.29
N ILE A 277 -4.03 17.00 3.21
CA ILE A 277 -4.21 15.90 4.18
C ILE A 277 -3.76 16.34 5.57
N LYS A 278 -2.59 16.98 5.70
CA LYS A 278 -2.06 17.44 7.00
C LYS A 278 -3.02 18.39 7.72
N ARG A 279 -3.72 19.28 6.99
CA ARG A 279 -4.71 20.19 7.61
C ARG A 279 -5.90 19.42 8.17
N LYS A 280 -6.49 18.50 7.41
CA LYS A 280 -7.61 17.68 7.92
C LYS A 280 -7.19 16.75 9.08
N LEU A 281 -5.92 16.36 9.14
CA LEU A 281 -5.34 15.63 10.27
C LEU A 281 -5.03 16.52 11.48
N LEU A 282 -4.90 17.85 11.33
CA LEU A 282 -4.69 18.78 12.44
C LEU A 282 -5.93 18.83 13.34
N ASP A 283 -7.10 19.08 12.73
CA ASP A 283 -8.42 19.07 13.40
C ASP A 283 -8.70 17.76 14.13
N ALA A 284 -8.29 16.63 13.51
CA ALA A 284 -8.53 15.29 14.01
C ALA A 284 -7.48 14.80 15.04
N THR A 285 -6.40 15.55 15.28
CA THR A 285 -5.31 15.17 16.19
C THR A 285 -5.57 15.73 17.60
N PRO A 286 -5.81 14.88 18.63
CA PRO A 286 -6.32 15.34 19.93
C PRO A 286 -5.24 15.84 20.92
N SER A 287 -3.97 15.93 20.50
CA SER A 287 -2.85 16.28 21.38
C SER A 287 -2.17 17.57 20.88
N PRO A 288 -2.12 18.65 21.68
CA PRO A 288 -1.52 19.92 21.28
C PRO A 288 -0.06 19.81 20.81
N THR A 289 0.73 18.92 21.44
CA THR A 289 2.11 18.63 21.02
C THR A 289 2.14 18.08 19.59
N LYS A 290 1.23 17.16 19.25
CA LYS A 290 1.15 16.53 17.93
C LYS A 290 0.49 17.45 16.90
N GLN A 291 -0.43 18.32 17.31
CA GLN A 291 -0.93 19.41 16.46
C GLN A 291 0.24 20.31 16.03
N LYS A 292 1.09 20.73 16.96
CA LYS A 292 2.30 21.51 16.67
C LYS A 292 3.32 20.77 15.78
N GLU A 293 3.45 19.45 15.92
CA GLU A 293 4.24 18.63 14.98
C GLU A 293 3.65 18.67 13.54
N VAL A 294 2.32 18.59 13.41
CA VAL A 294 1.62 18.69 12.11
C VAL A 294 1.72 20.10 11.51
N GLU A 295 1.60 21.16 12.32
CA GLU A 295 1.82 22.56 11.92
C GLU A 295 3.24 22.78 11.38
N ASN A 296 4.27 22.25 12.04
CA ASN A 296 5.66 22.33 11.59
C ASN A 296 5.88 21.63 10.23
N ILE A 297 5.17 20.52 9.97
CA ILE A 297 5.18 19.85 8.66
C ILE A 297 4.48 20.72 7.61
N ILE A 298 3.32 21.29 7.94
CA ILE A 298 2.59 22.22 7.07
C ILE A 298 3.47 23.43 6.67
N GLN A 299 4.17 24.04 7.62
CA GLN A 299 5.06 25.18 7.38
C GLN A 299 6.31 24.80 6.56
N THR A 300 6.76 23.55 6.64
CA THR A 300 7.81 23.01 5.76
C THR A 300 7.29 22.84 4.33
N LEU A 301 6.14 22.17 4.16
CA LEU A 301 5.50 21.95 2.85
C LEU A 301 5.19 23.28 2.13
N TYR A 302 4.69 24.29 2.84
CA TYR A 302 4.42 25.61 2.26
C TYR A 302 5.70 26.26 1.68
N LYS A 303 6.83 26.18 2.39
CA LYS A 303 8.12 26.72 1.92
C LYS A 303 8.63 25.95 0.69
N GLU A 304 8.53 24.63 0.70
CA GLU A 304 8.93 23.79 -0.45
C GLU A 304 8.03 24.04 -1.68
N MET A 305 6.74 24.28 -1.48
CA MET A 305 5.81 24.67 -2.56
C MET A 305 6.16 26.05 -3.16
N GLU A 306 6.52 27.03 -2.33
CA GLU A 306 6.92 28.37 -2.81
C GLU A 306 8.24 28.33 -3.58
N GLU A 307 9.19 27.49 -3.15
CA GLU A 307 10.42 27.22 -3.90
C GLU A 307 10.13 26.57 -5.27
N LEU A 308 9.24 25.58 -5.32
CA LEU A 308 8.83 24.96 -6.58
C LEU A 308 8.12 25.96 -7.52
N ARG A 309 7.20 26.79 -7.00
CA ARG A 309 6.57 27.89 -7.77
C ARG A 309 7.62 28.83 -8.36
N ARG A 310 8.67 29.16 -7.60
CA ARG A 310 9.79 30.00 -8.05
C ARG A 310 10.60 29.35 -9.19
N GLN A 311 10.88 28.05 -9.10
CA GLN A 311 11.63 27.30 -10.12
C GLN A 311 10.82 27.04 -11.39
N ILE A 312 9.51 26.78 -11.27
CA ILE A 312 8.57 26.70 -12.40
C ILE A 312 8.49 28.08 -13.09
N GLY A 313 8.42 29.15 -12.30
CA GLY A 313 8.41 30.54 -12.78
C GLY A 313 7.00 31.05 -13.13
N LEU A 314 6.87 32.37 -13.27
CA LEU A 314 5.57 33.05 -13.33
C LEU A 314 4.67 32.58 -14.48
N TYR A 315 5.14 32.60 -15.74
CA TYR A 315 4.29 32.27 -16.89
C TYR A 315 3.83 30.79 -16.93
N PRO A 316 4.69 29.79 -16.65
CA PRO A 316 4.20 28.42 -16.55
C PRO A 316 3.30 28.20 -15.31
N MET A 317 3.54 28.91 -14.20
CA MET A 317 2.61 28.90 -13.05
C MET A 317 1.25 29.55 -13.37
N MET A 318 1.22 30.59 -14.20
CA MET A 318 -0.04 31.17 -14.69
C MET A 318 -0.81 30.16 -15.52
N PHE A 319 -0.16 29.42 -16.44
CA PHE A 319 -0.82 28.37 -17.21
C PHE A 319 -1.30 27.20 -16.35
N VAL A 320 -0.50 26.75 -15.37
CA VAL A 320 -0.95 25.75 -14.39
C VAL A 320 -2.22 26.26 -13.70
N ARG A 321 -2.21 27.49 -13.18
CA ARG A 321 -3.37 28.07 -12.51
C ARG A 321 -4.57 28.28 -13.46
N GLU A 322 -4.34 28.65 -14.71
CA GLU A 322 -5.38 28.83 -15.75
C GLU A 322 -6.07 27.51 -16.10
N VAL A 323 -5.31 26.43 -16.32
CA VAL A 323 -5.85 25.08 -16.54
C VAL A 323 -6.62 24.57 -15.31
N TYR A 324 -6.15 24.89 -14.09
CA TYR A 324 -6.82 24.52 -12.84
C TYR A 324 -8.11 25.33 -12.62
N LEU A 325 -8.10 26.62 -12.95
CA LEU A 325 -9.28 27.50 -12.91
C LEU A 325 -10.36 27.06 -13.93
N GLY A 326 -9.95 26.42 -15.02
CA GLY A 326 -10.81 26.12 -16.17
C GLY A 326 -11.54 24.77 -16.16
N GLN A 327 -11.27 23.84 -15.24
CA GLN A 327 -11.92 22.52 -15.23
C GLN A 327 -12.26 22.00 -13.82
N ASP A 328 -13.53 21.60 -13.61
CA ASP A 328 -14.06 21.02 -12.36
C ASP A 328 -13.53 19.62 -12.08
N ILE A 329 -12.57 19.51 -11.17
CA ILE A 329 -11.65 18.37 -11.11
C ILE A 329 -11.20 18.16 -9.62
N ASN A 330 -11.85 17.50 -8.64
CA ASN A 330 -11.38 17.51 -7.20
C ASN A 330 -10.18 16.57 -6.77
N ALA A 331 -9.37 16.88 -5.77
CA ALA A 331 -7.92 16.59 -5.77
C ALA A 331 -7.27 15.16 -5.77
N TRP A 332 -7.96 14.08 -6.14
CA TRP A 332 -7.63 12.73 -5.64
C TRP A 332 -7.31 11.64 -6.64
N ASP A 333 -7.72 11.80 -7.90
CA ASP A 333 -7.45 10.75 -8.88
C ASP A 333 -5.99 10.77 -9.34
N VAL A 334 -5.22 11.82 -8.99
CA VAL A 334 -3.74 11.83 -9.00
C VAL A 334 -3.12 10.66 -8.23
N LEU A 335 -3.87 10.05 -7.30
CA LEU A 335 -3.48 8.83 -6.61
C LEU A 335 -3.92 7.52 -7.32
N GLY A 336 -4.43 7.61 -8.55
CA GLY A 336 -4.95 6.49 -9.34
C GLY A 336 -3.94 5.86 -10.31
N THR A 337 -3.43 6.61 -11.31
CA THR A 337 -2.69 5.98 -12.42
C THR A 337 -1.31 5.48 -12.04
N ARG A 338 -0.57 6.02 -11.05
CA ARG A 338 0.71 5.38 -10.66
C ARG A 338 0.51 4.05 -9.90
N ILE A 339 -0.74 3.65 -9.63
CA ILE A 339 -1.13 2.26 -9.30
C ILE A 339 -1.50 1.48 -10.59
N ALA A 340 -2.10 2.13 -11.58
CA ALA A 340 -2.43 1.53 -12.88
C ALA A 340 -1.19 1.30 -13.76
N GLU A 341 -0.43 2.35 -14.11
CA GLU A 341 0.84 2.38 -14.85
C GLU A 341 1.84 1.31 -14.37
N THR A 342 1.87 1.04 -13.06
CA THR A 342 2.79 0.08 -12.44
C THR A 342 2.20 -1.33 -12.37
N GLY A 343 0.88 -1.48 -12.27
CA GLY A 343 0.17 -2.72 -12.56
C GLY A 343 0.19 -3.10 -14.05
N THR A 344 0.32 -2.12 -14.95
CA THR A 344 0.36 -2.31 -16.41
C THR A 344 1.78 -2.20 -16.99
N GLY A 345 2.76 -2.79 -16.30
CA GLY A 345 4.11 -3.02 -16.85
C GLY A 345 4.16 -3.97 -18.06
N GLN A 346 3.02 -4.38 -18.62
CA GLN A 346 2.90 -5.13 -19.87
C GLN A 346 1.78 -4.58 -20.77
N ARG A 347 2.15 -3.59 -21.61
CA ARG A 347 1.52 -3.37 -22.92
C ARG A 347 2.62 -3.17 -23.96
N GLY A 348 2.89 -4.21 -24.75
CA GLY A 348 3.87 -4.21 -25.83
C GLY A 348 4.83 -5.42 -25.80
N GLY A 349 4.45 -6.51 -26.48
CA GLY A 349 5.36 -7.62 -26.80
C GLY A 349 5.55 -8.67 -25.71
N GLY A 350 4.48 -9.39 -25.35
CA GLY A 350 4.58 -10.53 -24.43
C GLY A 350 5.06 -11.82 -25.13
N LEU A 351 5.67 -12.73 -24.37
CA LEU A 351 6.03 -14.09 -24.85
C LEU A 351 4.83 -14.84 -25.47
N TRP A 352 3.61 -14.54 -25.03
CA TRP A 352 2.37 -15.09 -25.56
C TRP A 352 2.04 -14.60 -26.98
N ASP A 353 2.42 -13.38 -27.37
CA ASP A 353 2.29 -12.90 -28.74
C ASP A 353 3.24 -13.68 -29.66
N ALA A 354 4.48 -13.91 -29.22
CA ALA A 354 5.47 -14.71 -29.94
C ALA A 354 5.07 -16.20 -30.05
N ALA A 355 4.47 -16.78 -29.01
CA ALA A 355 3.91 -18.12 -29.04
C ALA A 355 2.73 -18.22 -30.02
N THR A 356 1.79 -17.26 -29.97
CA THR A 356 0.62 -17.21 -30.85
C THR A 356 1.03 -17.01 -32.31
N ALA A 357 2.04 -16.16 -32.58
CA ALA A 357 2.61 -15.99 -33.91
C ALA A 357 3.24 -17.28 -34.46
N ARG A 358 4.00 -18.03 -33.63
CA ARG A 358 4.58 -19.33 -34.02
C ARG A 358 3.52 -20.39 -34.30
N ILE A 359 2.46 -20.47 -33.48
CA ILE A 359 1.32 -21.37 -33.71
C ILE A 359 0.56 -21.01 -35.00
N LYS A 360 0.51 -19.72 -35.37
CA LYS A 360 -0.06 -19.28 -36.65
C LYS A 360 0.84 -19.62 -37.85
N GLN A 361 2.17 -19.53 -37.67
CA GLN A 361 3.13 -19.92 -38.70
C GLN A 361 3.15 -21.42 -38.97
N SER A 362 3.14 -22.28 -37.94
CA SER A 362 3.18 -23.74 -38.15
C SER A 362 1.97 -24.24 -38.94
N LYS A 363 0.76 -23.79 -38.58
CA LYS A 363 -0.46 -24.13 -39.34
C LYS A 363 -0.42 -23.65 -40.80
N SER A 364 0.20 -22.49 -41.07
CA SER A 364 0.36 -21.98 -42.43
C SER A 364 1.39 -22.74 -43.29
N GLN A 365 2.13 -23.67 -42.70
CA GLN A 365 3.06 -24.57 -43.40
C GLN A 365 2.46 -25.98 -43.59
N GLU A 366 1.58 -26.45 -42.70
CA GLU A 366 0.82 -27.69 -42.88
C GLU A 366 -0.20 -27.56 -44.03
N ASP A 367 -0.89 -26.42 -44.17
CA ASP A 367 -1.82 -26.15 -45.29
C ASP A 367 -1.12 -25.94 -46.66
N LYS A 368 0.17 -26.28 -46.81
CA LYS A 368 0.97 -26.01 -48.02
C LYS A 368 1.97 -27.10 -48.44
N SER A 369 1.79 -28.34 -47.96
CA SER A 369 2.52 -29.54 -48.42
C SER A 369 1.61 -30.49 -49.17
#